data_AF-A0AAW4P992-F1
#
_entry.id   AF-A0AAW4P992-F1
#
_cell.length_a   1.000
_cell.length_b   1.000
_cell.length_c   1.000
_cell.angle_alpha   90.00
_cell.angle_beta   90.00
_cell.angle_gamma   90.00
#
_symmetry.space_group_name_H-M   'P 1'
#
loop_
_entity.id
_entity.type
_entity.pdbx_description
1 polymer ?
#
loop_
_entity_poly.entity_id
_entity_poly.type
_entity_poly.pdbx_seq_one_letter_code
_entity_poly.pdbx_strand_id
1 'polypeptide(L)' 'MSLLSRVTGLFGDETDEPTEMGYECVVCGKQTELPEAACPNCGGQMEEL' A
#
# COMPACT_ATOMS: atom_id res chain seq x y z
N MET A 1 32.88 -20.67 -29.83
CA MET A 1 32.24 -20.26 -28.56
C MET A 1 30.99 -19.47 -28.88
N SER A 2 29.80 -20.05 -28.70
CA SER A 2 28.53 -19.35 -28.87
C SER A 2 27.63 -19.67 -27.69
N LEU A 3 27.69 -18.83 -26.66
CA LEU A 3 26.87 -18.94 -25.46
C LEU A 3 26.22 -17.57 -25.20
N LEU A 4 25.24 -17.24 -26.02
CA LEU A 4 24.25 -16.21 -25.67
C LEU A 4 23.02 -16.94 -25.16
N SER A 5 23.15 -17.43 -23.93
CA SER A 5 22.05 -17.99 -23.15
C SER A 5 21.11 -16.85 -22.76
N ARG A 6 20.00 -16.76 -23.51
CA ARG A 6 18.64 -16.50 -23.02
C ARG A 6 18.58 -15.70 -21.70
N VAL A 7 18.58 -14.38 -21.78
CA VAL A 7 17.99 -13.58 -20.70
C VAL A 7 16.47 -13.63 -20.91
N THR A 8 15.83 -14.31 -19.98
CA THR A 8 14.40 -14.55 -19.84
C THR A 8 13.67 -13.21 -19.68
N GLY A 9 12.41 -13.16 -20.14
CA GLY A 9 11.53 -11.99 -20.12
C GLY A 9 11.51 -11.24 -18.78
N LEU A 10 11.30 -9.92 -18.75
CA LEU A 10 10.05 -9.25 -19.09
C LEU A 10 8.83 -10.03 -18.56
N PHE A 11 7.99 -9.32 -17.79
CA PHE A 11 6.65 -9.67 -17.31
C PHE A 11 6.60 -10.44 -15.97
N GLY A 12 6.44 -9.63 -14.92
CA GLY A 12 6.02 -10.02 -13.59
C GLY A 12 5.90 -8.80 -12.69
N ASP A 13 5.47 -7.66 -13.26
CA ASP A 13 5.01 -6.50 -12.48
C ASP A 13 3.55 -6.78 -12.13
N GLU A 14 3.37 -7.68 -11.16
CA GLU A 14 2.08 -7.98 -10.56
C GLU A 14 2.34 -8.09 -9.06
N THR A 15 2.90 -7.02 -8.50
CA THR A 15 2.54 -6.69 -7.13
C THR A 15 1.22 -5.95 -7.31
N ASP A 16 0.13 -6.64 -6.97
CA ASP A 16 -1.10 -6.01 -6.52
C ASP A 16 -0.65 -4.94 -5.52
N GLU A 17 -0.36 -3.72 -6.01
CA GLU A 17 -0.15 -2.59 -5.13
C GLU A 17 -1.46 -2.55 -4.37
N PRO A 18 -1.47 -2.86 -3.06
CA PRO A 18 -2.66 -2.56 -2.29
C PRO A 18 -2.81 -1.07 -2.54
N THR A 19 -3.86 -0.66 -3.25
CA THR A 19 -4.22 0.74 -3.38
C THR A 19 -4.04 1.30 -1.98
N GLU A 20 -2.96 2.07 -1.77
CA GLU A 20 -2.58 2.63 -0.48
C GLU A 20 -3.61 3.73 -0.24
N MET A 21 -4.84 3.32 0.03
CA MET A 21 -5.90 4.16 0.52
C MET A 21 -5.42 4.55 1.91
N GLY A 22 -4.65 5.64 1.96
CA GLY A 22 -4.24 6.21 3.22
C GLY A 22 -5.50 6.63 3.95
N TYR A 23 -5.60 6.27 5.23
CA TYR A 23 -6.66 6.75 6.09
C TYR A 23 -6.08 7.79 7.03
N GLU A 24 -6.72 8.95 7.16
CA GLU A 24 -6.38 9.93 8.17
C GLU A 24 -7.45 10.01 9.25
N CYS A 25 -7.02 10.13 10.50
CA CYS A 25 -7.93 10.41 11.58
C CYS A 25 -8.22 11.92 11.66
N VAL A 26 -9.47 12.32 11.41
CA VAL A 26 -9.92 13.71 11.52
C VAL A 26 -9.86 14.31 12.94
N VAL A 27 -9.63 13.46 13.96
CA VAL A 27 -9.56 13.88 15.37
C VAL A 27 -8.13 14.20 15.79
N CYS A 28 -7.17 13.35 15.45
CA CYS A 28 -5.78 13.49 15.88
C CYS A 28 -4.77 13.67 14.74
N GLY A 29 -5.20 13.64 13.48
CA GLY A 29 -4.36 13.82 12.28
C GLY A 29 -3.42 12.65 12.00
N LYS A 30 -3.66 11.48 12.62
CA LYS A 30 -2.81 10.31 12.44
C LYS A 30 -3.18 9.59 11.15
N GLN A 31 -2.18 9.31 10.32
CA GLN A 31 -2.34 8.56 9.07
C GLN A 31 -2.04 7.08 9.29
N THR A 32 -2.79 6.20 8.62
CA THR A 32 -2.63 4.75 8.62
C THR A 32 -2.84 4.19 7.23
N GLU A 33 -2.05 3.19 6.88
CA GLU A 33 -2.14 2.46 5.61
C GLU A 33 -3.20 1.34 5.64
N LEU A 34 -3.77 1.05 6.82
CA LEU A 34 -4.83 0.06 6.98
C LEU A 34 -6.20 0.71 7.14
N PRO A 35 -7.26 0.10 6.58
CA PRO A 35 -8.65 0.47 6.84
C PRO A 35 -9.04 0.07 8.26
N GLU A 36 -8.69 0.90 9.24
CA GLU A 36 -9.16 0.74 10.60
C GLU A 36 -10.48 1.50 10.78
N ALA A 37 -11.48 0.87 11.40
CA ALA A 37 -12.78 1.51 11.67
C ALA A 37 -12.68 2.67 12.68
N ALA A 38 -11.60 2.71 13.47
CA ALA A 38 -11.35 3.75 14.46
C ALA A 38 -9.85 3.91 14.72
N CYS A 39 -9.41 5.14 15.01
CA CYS A 39 -8.02 5.46 15.26
C CYS A 39 -7.47 4.77 16.51
N PRO A 40 -6.39 3.96 16.42
CA PRO A 40 -5.82 3.28 17.58
C PRO A 40 -5.18 4.23 18.58
N ASN A 41 -4.90 5.48 18.19
CA ASN A 41 -4.29 6.47 19.05
C ASN A 41 -5.32 7.26 19.88
N CYS A 42 -6.42 7.68 19.24
CA CYS A 42 -7.37 8.61 19.84
C CYS A 42 -8.82 8.08 19.86
N GLY A 43 -9.10 6.94 19.24
CA GLY A 43 -10.44 6.35 19.11
C GLY A 43 -11.37 7.10 18.15
N GLY A 44 -10.86 8.10 17.42
CA GLY A 44 -11.62 8.90 16.48
C GLY A 44 -11.96 8.16 15.19
N GLN A 45 -12.90 8.71 14.41
CA GLN A 45 -13.22 8.18 13.09
C GLN A 45 -12.04 8.43 12.13
N MET A 46 -11.84 7.49 11.22
CA MET A 46 -10.89 7.61 10.12
C MET A 46 -11.64 7.91 8.83
N GLU A 47 -11.07 8.79 8.01
CA GLU A 47 -11.53 9.10 6.66
C GLU A 47 -10.46 8.67 5.66
N GLU A 48 -10.90 8.19 4.49
CA GLU A 48 -10.03 7.91 3.35
C GLU A 48 -9.50 9.24 2.77
N LEU A 49 -8.18 9.29 2.53
CA LEU A 49 -7.48 10.40 1.87
C LEU A 49 -7.71 10.40 0.35
#